data_AF-A0A954J7B1-F1
#
_entry.id   AF-A0A954J7B1-F1
#
_cell.length_a   1.000
_cell.length_b   1.000
_cell.length_c   1.000
_cell.angle_alpha   90.00
_cell.angle_beta   90.00
_cell.angle_gamma   90.00
#
_symmetry.space_group_name_H-M   'P 1'
#
loop_
_entity.id
_entity.type
_entity.pdbx_description
1 polymer ?
#
loop_
_entity_poly.entity_id
_entity_poly.type
_entity_poly.pdbx_seq_one_letter_code
_entity_poly.pdbx_strand_id
1 'polypeptide(L)'
;MKGFLVTLAGALAICIGSPGEMWGQARRVPPAGQSAGGSVVAEYKSANFIVRTDLTAKEAQELLERLETMLGLISRYWGKKNAQVIEMYVVKNLANWPAGMLSPEGRESVASGGGVTSTQKRTLGRAWQAKSIVYAVADRGTPQHEAVHAYCAQTFGSTGPTWYSEGMAEVGQYWRGAEDKSVNCHDHVIAYLKSGEPKPLKDVVDLAQFTGDSWQNYAWRWSLCHLLGFNENYTARFKPLGLALMAEQQGVTFWTVYGTMAAEIEFEHRLFLQNLEPGYRVDLCSWDWKTKPQRVRGSRVLVSKVEAARGWQATRLEAQQGETYAYTAEGTWTLEKDAKPLSADGDESGKGRLLAVYFDDYSLSEPFELAAQGTFTATQDGQIFVRCREDWGSLADNSGALSLKFKLSQ
;
A
#
# COMPACT_ATOMS: atom_id res chain seq x y z
N MET A 1 -15.68 -49.69 12.23
CA MET A 1 -15.63 -48.36 11.58
C MET A 1 -14.19 -47.90 11.54
N LYS A 2 -13.54 -47.95 10.38
CA LYS A 2 -12.15 -47.51 10.19
C LYS A 2 -12.18 -46.05 9.75
N GLY A 3 -11.67 -45.14 10.57
CA GLY A 3 -11.53 -43.72 10.24
C GLY A 3 -10.39 -43.54 9.23
N PHE A 4 -10.71 -42.97 8.08
CA PHE A 4 -9.72 -42.53 7.09
C PHE A 4 -9.10 -41.21 7.56
N LEU A 5 -7.78 -41.21 7.75
CA LEU A 5 -6.98 -40.01 7.91
C LEU A 5 -6.79 -39.42 6.50
N VAL A 6 -7.42 -38.28 6.21
CA VAL A 6 -7.18 -37.55 4.96
C VAL A 6 -6.17 -36.45 5.26
N THR A 7 -4.93 -36.67 4.85
CA THR A 7 -3.90 -35.65 4.81
C THR A 7 -4.15 -34.78 3.57
N LEU A 8 -4.76 -33.60 3.74
CA LEU A 8 -4.72 -32.57 2.70
C LEU A 8 -3.36 -31.88 2.79
N ALA A 9 -2.56 -31.99 1.72
CA ALA A 9 -1.37 -31.17 1.54
C ALA A 9 -1.81 -29.69 1.52
N GLY A 10 -1.42 -28.93 2.54
CA GLY A 10 -1.66 -27.50 2.61
C GLY A 10 -0.85 -26.78 1.53
N ALA A 11 -1.39 -25.67 1.04
CA ALA A 11 -0.68 -24.77 0.14
C ALA A 11 0.68 -24.40 0.74
N LEU A 12 1.74 -24.69 -0.01
CA LEU A 12 3.12 -24.37 0.31
C LEU A 12 3.41 -23.03 -0.35
N ALA A 13 3.59 -21.97 0.45
CA ALA A 13 4.01 -20.67 -0.05
C ALA A 13 5.54 -20.68 -0.14
N ILE A 14 6.10 -21.14 -1.26
CA ILE A 14 7.55 -21.17 -1.45
C ILE A 14 8.00 -19.83 -2.02
N CYS A 15 8.84 -19.08 -1.31
CA CYS A 15 9.52 -17.91 -1.85
C CYS A 15 10.86 -18.33 -2.48
N ILE A 16 10.87 -18.71 -3.76
CA ILE A 16 12.10 -19.00 -4.50
C ILE A 16 12.52 -17.76 -5.28
N GLY A 17 13.38 -16.92 -4.68
CA GLY A 17 14.05 -15.87 -5.43
C GLY A 17 14.86 -16.48 -6.59
N SER A 18 14.55 -16.09 -7.83
CA SER A 18 15.39 -16.46 -8.98
C SER A 18 16.76 -15.78 -8.88
N PRO A 19 17.87 -16.47 -9.15
CA PRO A 19 19.20 -15.88 -9.11
C PRO A 19 19.52 -15.10 -10.39
N GLY A 20 19.87 -13.82 -10.25
CA GLY A 20 20.35 -12.92 -11.31
C GLY A 20 19.36 -11.76 -11.53
N GLU A 21 19.66 -10.51 -11.22
CA GLU A 21 20.91 -9.78 -11.49
C GLU A 21 21.48 -9.11 -10.23
N MET A 22 22.79 -9.25 -10.07
CA MET A 22 23.60 -8.48 -9.11
C MET A 22 23.67 -7.00 -9.53
N TRP A 23 24.47 -6.21 -8.79
CA TRP A 23 24.90 -4.81 -9.05
C TRP A 23 23.96 -3.74 -8.47
N GLY A 24 24.39 -2.79 -7.64
CA GLY A 24 25.69 -2.53 -7.04
C GLY A 24 25.69 -1.24 -6.21
N GLN A 25 25.98 -1.34 -4.92
CA GLN A 25 26.85 -0.39 -4.22
C GLN A 25 27.69 -1.22 -3.24
N ALA A 26 28.91 -1.50 -3.66
CA ALA A 26 29.89 -2.25 -2.90
C ALA A 26 30.25 -1.48 -1.61
N ARG A 27 29.82 -2.01 -0.46
CA ARG A 27 30.53 -1.73 0.80
C ARG A 27 31.80 -2.59 0.81
N ARG A 28 32.94 -1.91 0.91
CA ARG A 28 34.28 -2.50 1.07
C ARG A 28 34.27 -3.54 2.18
N VAL A 29 34.70 -4.75 1.86
CA VAL A 29 35.06 -5.80 2.83
C VAL A 29 36.30 -5.31 3.60
N PRO A 30 36.28 -5.20 4.94
CA PRO A 30 37.48 -4.90 5.70
C PRO A 30 38.43 -6.12 5.68
N PRO A 31 39.75 -5.93 5.78
CA PRO A 31 40.69 -7.03 5.75
C PRO A 31 40.52 -7.96 6.96
N ALA A 32 40.78 -9.25 6.74
CA ALA A 32 40.80 -10.28 7.75
C ALA A 32 41.76 -9.91 8.90
N GLY A 33 41.20 -9.74 10.09
CA GLY A 33 41.99 -9.39 11.27
C GLY A 33 41.20 -8.79 12.42
N GLN A 34 40.02 -9.34 12.74
CA GLN A 34 39.36 -9.18 14.04
C GLN A 34 38.34 -10.31 14.17
N SER A 35 38.61 -11.24 15.08
CA SER A 35 37.66 -12.26 15.51
C SER A 35 36.48 -11.57 16.20
N ALA A 36 35.44 -11.23 15.44
CA ALA A 36 34.15 -10.91 15.97
C ALA A 36 33.64 -12.16 16.72
N GLY A 37 33.44 -12.05 18.03
CA GLY A 37 32.84 -13.14 18.82
C GLY A 37 31.58 -13.62 18.13
N GLY A 38 31.52 -14.91 17.80
CA GLY A 38 30.36 -15.51 17.15
C GLY A 38 29.12 -15.25 17.99
N SER A 39 28.16 -14.51 17.43
CA SER A 39 26.84 -14.38 18.01
C SER A 39 26.23 -15.77 18.07
N VAL A 40 26.04 -16.31 19.28
CA VAL A 40 25.38 -17.60 19.49
C VAL A 40 23.89 -17.39 19.20
N VAL A 41 23.29 -18.27 18.39
CA VAL A 41 21.84 -18.27 18.17
C VAL A 41 21.12 -18.34 19.51
N ALA A 42 20.30 -17.33 19.80
CA ALA A 42 19.56 -17.19 21.04
C ALA A 42 18.05 -17.09 20.78
N GLU A 43 17.26 -17.38 21.82
CA GLU A 43 15.80 -17.32 21.79
C GLU A 43 15.29 -16.11 22.58
N TYR A 44 14.41 -15.33 21.96
CA TYR A 44 13.74 -14.17 22.54
C TYR A 44 12.22 -14.33 22.41
N LYS A 45 11.46 -13.81 23.36
CA LYS A 45 10.01 -14.03 23.45
C LYS A 45 9.26 -12.74 23.69
N SER A 46 8.06 -12.68 23.13
CA SER A 46 7.03 -11.69 23.44
C SER A 46 5.68 -12.40 23.63
N ALA A 47 4.58 -11.65 23.68
CA ALA A 47 3.25 -12.22 23.88
C ALA A 47 2.83 -13.15 22.73
N ASN A 48 3.18 -12.80 21.50
CA ASN A 48 2.76 -13.49 20.28
C ASN A 48 3.89 -14.16 19.51
N PHE A 49 5.16 -13.93 19.88
CA PHE A 49 6.31 -14.41 19.10
C PHE A 49 7.34 -15.14 19.94
N ILE A 50 7.94 -16.17 19.35
CA ILE A 50 9.21 -16.76 19.78
C ILE A 50 10.19 -16.60 18.61
N VAL A 51 11.22 -15.78 18.80
CA VAL A 51 12.23 -15.50 17.77
C VAL A 51 13.55 -16.15 18.16
N ARG A 52 14.01 -17.09 17.34
CA ARG A 52 15.37 -17.63 17.37
C ARG A 52 16.22 -16.83 16.39
N THR A 53 17.31 -16.26 16.85
CA THR A 53 18.11 -15.35 16.03
C THR A 53 19.57 -15.26 16.47
N ASP A 54 20.45 -14.95 15.52
CA ASP A 54 21.85 -14.55 15.77
C ASP A 54 22.03 -13.02 15.79
N LEU A 55 20.94 -12.26 15.89
CA LEU A 55 20.96 -10.83 16.21
C LEU A 55 21.51 -10.58 17.63
N THR A 56 22.03 -9.37 17.86
CA THR A 56 22.33 -8.93 19.22
C THR A 56 21.03 -8.83 20.04
N ALA A 57 21.12 -8.93 21.37
CA ALA A 57 19.95 -8.84 22.24
C ALA A 57 19.13 -7.55 22.02
N LYS A 58 19.81 -6.42 21.74
CA LYS A 58 19.16 -5.14 21.43
C LYS A 58 18.37 -5.21 20.12
N GLU A 59 19.01 -5.67 19.05
CA GLU A 59 18.37 -5.83 17.73
C GLU A 59 17.18 -6.82 17.79
N ALA A 60 17.31 -7.91 18.55
CA ALA A 60 16.24 -8.89 18.73
C ALA A 60 15.03 -8.28 19.48
N GLN A 61 15.27 -7.44 20.49
CA GLN A 61 14.21 -6.74 21.22
C GLN A 61 13.48 -5.73 20.33
N GLU A 62 14.22 -4.95 19.54
CA GLU A 62 13.66 -4.00 18.56
C GLU A 62 12.84 -4.73 17.48
N LEU A 63 13.29 -5.92 17.04
CA LEU A 63 12.52 -6.76 16.13
C LEU A 63 11.21 -7.24 16.76
N LEU A 64 11.23 -7.73 18.00
CA LEU A 64 10.02 -8.16 18.71
C LEU A 64 9.01 -7.01 18.86
N GLU A 65 9.47 -5.81 19.19
CA GLU A 65 8.61 -4.62 19.30
C GLU A 65 7.93 -4.27 17.97
N ARG A 66 8.68 -4.32 16.86
CA ARG A 66 8.11 -4.10 15.51
C ARG A 66 7.10 -5.18 15.14
N LEU A 67 7.39 -6.46 15.44
CA LEU A 67 6.50 -7.58 15.17
C LEU A 67 5.18 -7.48 15.96
N GLU A 68 5.24 -7.15 17.25
CA GLU A 68 4.05 -6.97 18.09
C GLU A 68 3.23 -5.75 17.65
N THR A 69 3.89 -4.65 17.27
CA THR A 69 3.22 -3.46 16.74
C THR A 69 2.47 -3.77 15.45
N MET A 70 3.16 -4.40 14.49
CA MET A 70 2.57 -4.85 13.23
C MET A 70 1.40 -5.82 13.49
N LEU A 71 1.59 -6.82 14.35
CA LEU A 71 0.56 -7.81 14.66
C LEU A 71 -0.69 -7.15 15.28
N GLY A 72 -0.50 -6.17 16.15
CA GLY A 72 -1.58 -5.37 16.73
C GLY A 72 -2.36 -4.59 15.67
N LEU A 73 -1.67 -4.00 14.69
CA LEU A 73 -2.28 -3.28 13.57
C LEU A 73 -3.12 -4.20 12.70
N ILE A 74 -2.53 -5.29 12.21
CA ILE A 74 -3.22 -6.21 11.31
C ILE A 74 -4.36 -6.97 12.02
N SER A 75 -4.19 -7.32 13.30
CA SER A 75 -5.26 -7.94 14.09
C SER A 75 -6.47 -7.01 14.25
N ARG A 76 -6.25 -5.70 14.43
CA ARG A 76 -7.33 -4.70 14.43
C ARG A 76 -7.97 -4.59 13.05
N TYR A 77 -7.16 -4.55 12.00
CA TYR A 77 -7.67 -4.48 10.62
C TYR A 77 -8.62 -5.63 10.31
N TRP A 78 -8.21 -6.88 10.50
CA TRP A 78 -9.09 -8.04 10.24
C TRP A 78 -10.10 -8.34 11.35
N GLY A 79 -9.97 -7.71 12.52
CA GLY A 79 -10.90 -7.88 13.64
C GLY A 79 -10.77 -9.20 14.37
N LYS A 80 -9.63 -9.89 14.25
CA LYS A 80 -9.32 -11.13 14.99
C LYS A 80 -7.93 -11.07 15.60
N LYS A 81 -7.81 -11.47 16.86
CA LYS A 81 -6.51 -11.63 17.52
C LYS A 81 -5.79 -12.86 16.95
N ASN A 82 -4.46 -12.83 17.01
CA ASN A 82 -3.64 -13.98 16.68
C ASN A 82 -4.06 -15.21 17.51
N ALA A 83 -4.23 -16.34 16.84
CA ALA A 83 -4.74 -17.54 17.49
C ALA A 83 -3.67 -18.27 18.34
N GLN A 84 -2.39 -18.19 17.95
CA GLN A 84 -1.30 -18.96 18.55
C GLN A 84 0.03 -18.22 18.41
N VAL A 85 0.98 -18.50 19.32
CA VAL A 85 2.34 -17.95 19.22
C VAL A 85 2.98 -18.33 17.88
N ILE A 86 3.54 -17.35 17.19
CA ILE A 86 4.26 -17.51 15.93
C ILE A 86 5.73 -17.80 16.24
N GLU A 87 6.22 -18.95 15.78
CA GLU A 87 7.63 -19.31 15.90
C GLU A 87 8.42 -18.79 14.70
N MET A 88 9.54 -18.13 14.95
CA MET A 88 10.36 -17.51 13.91
C MET A 88 11.84 -17.86 14.07
N TYR A 89 12.49 -18.08 12.93
CA TYR A 89 13.93 -18.25 12.77
C TYR A 89 14.44 -17.08 11.92
N VAL A 90 15.02 -16.08 12.57
CA VAL A 90 15.42 -14.82 11.94
C VAL A 90 16.94 -14.76 11.84
N VAL A 91 17.46 -14.83 10.61
CA VAL A 91 18.86 -15.07 10.33
C VAL A 91 19.55 -13.80 9.84
N LYS A 92 20.56 -13.31 10.59
CA LYS A 92 21.45 -12.23 10.15
C LYS A 92 22.66 -12.77 9.40
N ASN A 93 23.26 -13.84 9.89
CA ASN A 93 24.38 -14.53 9.25
C ASN A 93 24.17 -16.04 9.31
N LEU A 94 23.87 -16.64 8.16
CA LEU A 94 23.59 -18.07 8.05
C LEU A 94 24.74 -18.97 8.54
N ALA A 95 25.99 -18.49 8.54
CA ALA A 95 27.14 -19.24 9.05
C ALA A 95 27.09 -19.48 10.58
N ASN A 96 26.35 -18.66 11.33
CA ASN A 96 26.16 -18.83 12.77
C ASN A 96 25.18 -19.96 13.12
N TRP A 97 24.47 -20.52 12.12
CA TRP A 97 23.37 -21.45 12.30
C TRP A 97 23.80 -22.90 12.05
N PRO A 98 23.72 -23.78 13.07
CA PRO A 98 24.04 -25.20 12.92
C PRO A 98 23.19 -25.91 11.85
N ALA A 99 23.76 -26.96 11.26
CA ALA A 99 23.01 -27.84 10.36
C ALA A 99 21.81 -28.46 11.09
N GLY A 100 20.66 -28.55 10.41
CA GLY A 100 19.42 -29.12 10.95
C GLY A 100 18.59 -28.21 11.85
N MET A 101 19.08 -27.02 12.22
CA MET A 101 18.28 -26.06 13.01
C MET A 101 17.23 -25.31 12.18
N LEU A 102 17.49 -25.14 10.87
CA LEU A 102 16.54 -24.61 9.90
C LEU A 102 16.02 -25.77 9.03
N SER A 103 14.75 -25.71 8.62
CA SER A 103 14.25 -26.62 7.59
C SER A 103 15.01 -26.43 6.28
N PRO A 104 15.05 -27.43 5.37
CA PRO A 104 15.71 -27.28 4.07
C PRO A 104 15.20 -26.06 3.29
N GLU A 105 13.87 -25.90 3.23
CA GLU A 105 13.19 -24.78 2.58
C GLU A 105 13.51 -23.44 3.26
N GLY A 106 13.49 -23.38 4.59
CA GLY A 106 13.82 -22.18 5.35
C GLY A 106 15.27 -21.75 5.15
N ARG A 107 16.20 -22.72 5.09
CA ARG A 107 17.61 -22.45 4.81
C ARG A 107 17.81 -21.95 3.38
N GLU A 108 17.14 -22.55 2.40
CA GLU A 108 17.22 -22.13 1.00
C GLU A 108 16.70 -20.71 0.80
N SER A 109 15.51 -20.40 1.31
CA SER A 109 14.93 -19.05 1.20
C SER A 109 15.84 -18.01 1.88
N VAL A 110 16.31 -18.28 3.11
CA VAL A 110 17.25 -17.38 3.80
C VAL A 110 18.56 -17.21 3.02
N ALA A 111 19.10 -18.28 2.44
CA ALA A 111 20.33 -18.21 1.64
C ALA A 111 20.15 -17.35 0.38
N SER A 112 18.93 -17.32 -0.18
CA SER A 112 18.57 -16.44 -1.30
C SER A 112 18.30 -14.98 -0.89
N GLY A 113 18.36 -14.67 0.41
CA GLY A 113 18.07 -13.33 0.92
C GLY A 113 16.59 -13.06 1.22
N GLY A 114 15.75 -14.11 1.25
CA GLY A 114 14.30 -14.01 1.44
C GLY A 114 13.79 -14.55 2.78
N GLY A 115 12.48 -14.81 2.82
CA GLY A 115 11.79 -15.47 3.91
C GLY A 115 10.78 -16.50 3.38
N VAL A 116 10.29 -17.37 4.26
CA VAL A 116 9.27 -18.36 3.95
C VAL A 116 8.48 -18.71 5.21
N THR A 117 7.17 -18.84 5.05
CA THR A 117 6.25 -19.27 6.10
C THR A 117 5.73 -20.67 5.81
N SER A 118 6.15 -21.63 6.63
CA SER A 118 5.66 -23.00 6.55
C SER A 118 4.47 -23.19 7.48
N THR A 119 3.32 -23.58 6.92
CA THR A 119 2.09 -23.80 7.70
C THR A 119 1.68 -25.26 7.66
N GLN A 120 1.46 -25.84 8.84
CA GLN A 120 0.82 -27.14 8.98
C GLN A 120 -0.62 -26.97 9.44
N LYS A 121 -1.57 -27.36 8.58
CA LYS A 121 -3.01 -27.34 8.88
C LYS A 121 -3.50 -28.76 9.22
N ARG A 122 -4.20 -28.88 10.33
CA ARG A 122 -4.91 -30.10 10.75
C ARG A 122 -6.41 -29.81 10.78
N THR A 123 -7.19 -30.67 10.15
CA THR A 123 -8.66 -30.51 10.06
C THR A 123 -9.34 -31.68 10.77
N LEU A 124 -10.33 -31.36 11.62
CA LEU A 124 -11.20 -32.32 12.29
C LEU A 124 -12.66 -31.92 12.03
N GLY A 125 -13.23 -32.40 10.92
CA GLY A 125 -14.56 -32.00 10.47
C GLY A 125 -14.60 -30.52 10.10
N ARG A 126 -15.46 -29.73 10.78
CA ARG A 126 -15.55 -28.27 10.58
C ARG A 126 -14.52 -27.47 11.39
N ALA A 127 -13.87 -28.10 12.36
CA ALA A 127 -12.81 -27.46 13.14
C ALA A 127 -11.46 -27.65 12.44
N TRP A 128 -10.61 -26.64 12.48
CA TRP A 128 -9.25 -26.73 12.00
C TRP A 128 -8.30 -26.04 12.96
N GLN A 129 -7.04 -26.45 12.93
CA GLN A 129 -5.95 -25.83 13.64
C GLN A 129 -4.78 -25.69 12.67
N ALA A 130 -4.23 -24.49 12.56
CA ALA A 130 -3.00 -24.27 11.80
C ALA A 130 -1.90 -23.80 12.76
N LYS A 131 -0.68 -24.28 12.50
CA LYS A 131 0.54 -23.82 13.15
C LYS A 131 1.52 -23.40 12.08
N SER A 132 2.05 -22.19 12.21
CA SER A 132 3.01 -21.62 11.25
C SER A 132 4.38 -21.45 11.89
N ILE A 133 5.41 -21.70 11.09
CA ILE A 133 6.81 -21.43 11.43
C ILE A 133 7.39 -20.56 10.34
N VAL A 134 8.00 -19.44 10.75
CA VAL A 134 8.63 -18.48 9.85
C VAL A 134 10.14 -18.70 9.82
N TYR A 135 10.72 -18.63 8.63
CA TYR A 135 12.16 -18.51 8.41
C TYR A 135 12.39 -17.24 7.60
N ALA A 136 13.23 -16.33 8.06
CA ALA A 136 13.42 -15.05 7.39
C ALA A 136 14.84 -14.52 7.58
N VAL A 137 15.35 -13.78 6.61
CA VAL A 137 16.50 -12.91 6.83
C VAL A 137 16.13 -11.77 7.78
N ALA A 138 17.10 -11.27 8.55
CA ALA A 138 16.87 -10.19 9.51
C ALA A 138 16.70 -8.79 8.90
N ASP A 139 16.68 -8.68 7.57
CA ASP A 139 16.72 -7.41 6.83
C ASP A 139 15.33 -7.02 6.27
N ARG A 140 15.20 -5.75 5.86
CA ARG A 140 14.13 -5.22 4.97
C ARG A 140 12.67 -5.50 5.38
N GLY A 141 12.42 -5.78 6.65
CA GLY A 141 11.05 -6.07 7.10
C GLY A 141 10.55 -7.46 6.69
N THR A 142 11.38 -8.30 6.08
CA THR A 142 11.04 -9.69 5.73
C THR A 142 10.45 -10.47 6.91
N PRO A 143 10.94 -10.35 8.17
CA PRO A 143 10.28 -10.99 9.30
C PRO A 143 8.83 -10.55 9.50
N GLN A 144 8.53 -9.26 9.31
CA GLN A 144 7.16 -8.75 9.41
C GLN A 144 6.27 -9.26 8.27
N HIS A 145 6.76 -9.23 7.02
CA HIS A 145 6.06 -9.79 5.88
C HIS A 145 5.65 -11.25 6.15
N GLU A 146 6.60 -12.10 6.53
CA GLU A 146 6.32 -13.51 6.82
C GLU A 146 5.43 -13.70 8.05
N ALA A 147 5.55 -12.83 9.05
CA ALA A 147 4.65 -12.86 10.21
C ALA A 147 3.19 -12.56 9.84
N VAL A 148 2.91 -11.79 8.79
CA VAL A 148 1.54 -11.60 8.27
C VAL A 148 1.00 -12.92 7.71
N HIS A 149 1.78 -13.63 6.89
CA HIS A 149 1.40 -14.94 6.36
C HIS A 149 1.09 -15.92 7.50
N ALA A 150 1.97 -15.99 8.49
CA ALA A 150 1.80 -16.84 9.66
C ALA A 150 0.52 -16.48 10.45
N TYR A 151 0.30 -15.20 10.71
CA TYR A 151 -0.91 -14.72 11.38
C TYR A 151 -2.18 -15.12 10.60
N CYS A 152 -2.20 -14.88 9.28
CA CYS A 152 -3.36 -15.16 8.45
C CYS A 152 -3.66 -16.67 8.43
N ALA A 153 -2.65 -17.50 8.19
CA ALA A 153 -2.79 -18.95 8.17
C ALA A 153 -3.28 -19.51 9.52
N GLN A 154 -2.74 -19.05 10.64
CA GLN A 154 -3.15 -19.50 11.98
C GLN A 154 -4.56 -19.03 12.38
N THR A 155 -4.98 -17.86 11.91
CA THR A 155 -6.21 -17.20 12.37
C THR A 155 -7.42 -17.44 11.45
N PHE A 156 -7.17 -17.59 10.14
CA PHE A 156 -8.21 -17.79 9.13
C PHE A 156 -8.11 -19.13 8.40
N GLY A 157 -6.97 -19.83 8.52
CA GLY A 157 -6.78 -21.17 7.95
C GLY A 157 -6.29 -21.16 6.50
N SER A 158 -6.10 -19.96 5.94
CA SER A 158 -5.56 -19.66 4.61
C SER A 158 -5.05 -18.23 4.62
N THR A 159 -4.17 -17.89 3.67
CA THR A 159 -3.71 -16.50 3.45
C THR A 159 -4.45 -15.83 2.29
N GLY A 160 -5.36 -16.55 1.63
CA GLY A 160 -6.06 -16.09 0.43
C GLY A 160 -5.24 -16.31 -0.85
N PRO A 161 -5.72 -15.81 -2.00
CA PRO A 161 -5.00 -15.91 -3.26
C PRO A 161 -3.70 -15.09 -3.22
N THR A 162 -2.70 -15.50 -4.02
CA THR A 162 -1.35 -14.92 -4.09
C THR A 162 -1.35 -13.39 -4.06
N TRP A 163 -2.15 -12.74 -4.92
CA TRP A 163 -2.18 -11.28 -5.02
C TRP A 163 -2.56 -10.60 -3.69
N TYR A 164 -3.54 -11.18 -2.98
CA TYR A 164 -4.04 -10.65 -1.72
C TYR A 164 -3.07 -10.96 -0.58
N SER A 165 -2.59 -12.22 -0.53
CA SER A 165 -1.65 -12.71 0.47
C SER A 165 -0.38 -11.85 0.48
N GLU A 166 0.30 -11.74 -0.66
CA GLU A 166 1.55 -11.00 -0.79
C GLU A 166 1.33 -9.48 -0.65
N GLY A 167 0.28 -8.94 -1.27
CA GLY A 167 0.00 -7.51 -1.19
C GLY A 167 -0.32 -7.06 0.24
N MET A 168 -1.06 -7.86 1.01
CA MET A 168 -1.33 -7.56 2.42
C MET A 168 -0.14 -7.82 3.34
N ALA A 169 0.73 -8.78 3.02
CA ALA A 169 1.98 -8.98 3.75
C ALA A 169 2.91 -7.77 3.61
N GLU A 170 3.04 -7.21 2.41
CA GLU A 170 3.75 -5.95 2.18
C GLU A 170 3.09 -4.76 2.88
N VAL A 171 1.75 -4.63 2.81
CA VAL A 171 1.04 -3.57 3.56
C VAL A 171 1.35 -3.68 5.06
N GLY A 172 1.30 -4.89 5.63
CA GLY A 172 1.62 -5.13 7.03
C GLY A 172 3.06 -4.73 7.38
N GLN A 173 4.04 -5.11 6.55
CA GLN A 173 5.44 -4.74 6.73
C GLN A 173 5.66 -3.22 6.78
N TYR A 174 4.94 -2.45 5.96
CA TYR A 174 5.09 -0.99 5.90
C TYR A 174 4.22 -0.22 6.89
N TRP A 175 3.25 -0.87 7.54
CA TRP A 175 2.32 -0.18 8.43
C TRP A 175 3.00 0.36 9.70
N ARG A 176 2.88 1.67 10.00
CA ARG A 176 3.52 2.31 11.16
C ARG A 176 2.58 2.68 12.30
N GLY A 177 1.28 2.80 12.07
CA GLY A 177 0.31 3.21 13.10
C GLY A 177 -1.14 3.02 12.69
N ALA A 178 -2.06 2.96 13.66
CA ALA A 178 -3.46 2.62 13.40
C ALA A 178 -4.17 3.62 12.47
N GLU A 179 -3.82 4.89 12.61
CA GLU A 179 -4.35 6.00 11.81
C GLU A 179 -3.43 6.35 10.62
N ASP A 180 -2.30 5.66 10.51
CA ASP A 180 -1.35 5.88 9.43
C ASP A 180 -1.77 5.08 8.20
N LYS A 181 -2.11 5.81 7.14
CA LYS A 181 -2.43 5.27 5.82
C LYS A 181 -1.44 5.74 4.75
N SER A 182 -0.33 6.34 5.18
CA SER A 182 0.68 6.91 4.29
C SER A 182 1.52 5.82 3.63
N VAL A 183 2.05 6.14 2.46
CA VAL A 183 3.06 5.32 1.80
C VAL A 183 4.36 5.33 2.60
N ASN A 184 4.74 4.16 3.10
CA ASN A 184 5.90 3.92 3.95
C ASN A 184 6.87 2.88 3.35
N CYS A 185 6.67 2.49 2.09
CA CYS A 185 7.53 1.53 1.42
C CYS A 185 8.89 2.13 1.09
N HIS A 186 9.87 1.28 0.80
CA HIS A 186 11.24 1.71 0.53
C HIS A 186 11.34 2.51 -0.78
N ASP A 187 12.23 3.50 -0.84
CA ASP A 187 12.43 4.36 -2.02
C ASP A 187 12.67 3.60 -3.32
N HIS A 188 13.36 2.45 -3.28
CA HIS A 188 13.59 1.64 -4.47
C HIS A 188 12.31 0.98 -5.01
N VAL A 189 11.34 0.67 -4.14
CA VAL A 189 10.01 0.17 -4.52
C VAL A 189 9.24 1.29 -5.22
N ILE A 190 9.29 2.51 -4.65
CA ILE A 190 8.69 3.70 -5.25
C ILE A 190 9.30 3.97 -6.62
N ALA A 191 10.63 4.03 -6.71
CA ALA A 191 11.34 4.28 -7.96
C ALA A 191 11.00 3.24 -9.03
N TYR A 192 10.95 1.96 -8.66
CA TYR A 192 10.54 0.89 -9.56
C TYR A 192 9.12 1.08 -10.09
N LEU A 193 8.14 1.27 -9.19
CA LEU A 193 6.73 1.43 -9.56
C LEU A 193 6.47 2.67 -10.42
N LYS A 194 7.21 3.76 -10.20
CA LYS A 194 7.13 4.98 -11.03
C LYS A 194 7.77 4.83 -12.41
N SER A 195 8.80 3.98 -12.52
CA SER A 195 9.52 3.76 -13.77
C SER A 195 8.86 2.74 -14.70
N GLY A 196 8.04 1.84 -14.14
CA GLY A 196 7.38 0.78 -14.89
C GLY A 196 6.10 1.25 -15.58
N GLU A 197 5.75 0.60 -16.68
CA GLU A 197 4.40 0.72 -17.25
C GLU A 197 3.39 0.11 -16.27
N PRO A 198 2.31 0.83 -15.90
CA PRO A 198 1.29 0.29 -15.00
C PRO A 198 0.72 -1.02 -15.50
N LYS A 199 0.79 -2.07 -14.67
CA LYS A 199 0.22 -3.38 -15.01
C LYS A 199 -1.30 -3.33 -15.03
N PRO A 200 -1.98 -3.93 -16.04
CA PRO A 200 -3.42 -4.12 -16.02
C PRO A 200 -3.88 -4.87 -14.76
N LEU A 201 -5.05 -4.54 -14.22
CA LEU A 201 -5.54 -5.17 -12.97
C LEU A 201 -5.60 -6.69 -13.08
N LYS A 202 -6.03 -7.22 -14.23
CA LYS A 202 -6.09 -8.66 -14.52
C LYS A 202 -4.75 -9.36 -14.32
N ASP A 203 -3.63 -8.68 -14.59
CA ASP A 203 -2.30 -9.25 -14.47
C ASP A 203 -1.80 -9.16 -13.03
N VAL A 204 -2.30 -8.19 -12.25
CA VAL A 204 -1.96 -8.06 -10.81
C VAL A 204 -2.75 -9.06 -9.97
N VAL A 205 -4.02 -9.32 -10.31
CA VAL A 205 -4.92 -10.22 -9.55
C VAL A 205 -4.99 -11.65 -10.10
N ASP A 206 -4.16 -11.98 -11.09
CA ASP A 206 -4.16 -13.30 -11.72
C ASP A 206 -3.89 -14.41 -10.70
N LEU A 207 -4.78 -15.41 -10.69
CA LEU A 207 -4.69 -16.58 -9.81
C LEU A 207 -3.63 -17.59 -10.27
N ALA A 208 -3.19 -17.51 -11.52
CA ALA A 208 -2.14 -18.38 -12.07
C ALA A 208 -0.73 -17.96 -11.63
N GLN A 209 -0.58 -16.79 -10.98
CA GLN A 209 0.70 -16.36 -10.44
C GLN A 209 0.97 -17.01 -9.08
N PHE A 210 2.19 -17.54 -8.94
CA PHE A 210 2.65 -18.23 -7.74
C PHE A 210 3.38 -17.25 -6.80
N THR A 211 3.36 -17.56 -5.51
CA THR A 211 4.19 -16.88 -4.50
C THR A 211 5.66 -17.21 -4.75
N GLY A 212 6.58 -16.32 -4.38
CA GLY A 212 8.01 -16.46 -4.68
C GLY A 212 8.45 -15.91 -6.02
N ASP A 213 7.61 -15.11 -6.67
CA ASP A 213 8.03 -14.30 -7.79
C ASP A 213 8.89 -13.12 -7.32
N SER A 214 9.47 -12.39 -8.28
CA SER A 214 10.43 -11.34 -7.96
C SER A 214 9.77 -10.23 -7.12
N TRP A 215 10.53 -9.57 -6.23
CA TRP A 215 10.03 -8.49 -5.35
C TRP A 215 9.27 -7.38 -6.11
N GLN A 216 9.56 -7.23 -7.39
CA GLN A 216 8.82 -6.37 -8.33
C GLN A 216 7.33 -6.72 -8.43
N ASN A 217 6.96 -8.00 -8.45
CA ASN A 217 5.55 -8.40 -8.49
C ASN A 217 4.86 -8.13 -7.15
N TYR A 218 5.58 -8.30 -6.04
CA TYR A 218 5.08 -7.90 -4.73
C TYR A 218 4.83 -6.41 -4.65
N ALA A 219 5.70 -5.58 -5.25
CA ALA A 219 5.49 -4.14 -5.34
C ALA A 219 4.16 -3.78 -6.04
N TRP A 220 3.83 -4.45 -7.15
CA TRP A 220 2.57 -4.23 -7.85
C TRP A 220 1.36 -4.64 -7.00
N ARG A 221 1.41 -5.80 -6.36
CA ARG A 221 0.35 -6.29 -5.46
C ARG A 221 0.17 -5.39 -4.24
N TRP A 222 1.27 -4.96 -3.63
CA TRP A 222 1.29 -3.98 -2.55
C TRP A 222 0.57 -2.70 -2.98
N SER A 223 0.93 -2.12 -4.14
CA SER A 223 0.34 -0.86 -4.59
C SER A 223 -1.18 -0.95 -4.76
N LEU A 224 -1.67 -2.08 -5.28
CA LEU A 224 -3.10 -2.32 -5.42
C LEU A 224 -3.78 -2.54 -4.06
N CYS A 225 -3.21 -3.35 -3.17
CA CYS A 225 -3.75 -3.57 -1.83
C CYS A 225 -3.75 -2.30 -0.97
N HIS A 226 -2.71 -1.46 -1.09
CA HIS A 226 -2.63 -0.15 -0.43
C HIS A 226 -3.73 0.78 -0.92
N LEU A 227 -3.92 0.89 -2.24
CA LEU A 227 -5.00 1.67 -2.83
C LEU A 227 -6.35 1.17 -2.35
N LEU A 228 -6.68 -0.11 -2.55
CA LEU A 228 -7.99 -0.65 -2.19
C LEU A 228 -8.24 -0.62 -0.68
N GLY A 229 -7.19 -0.78 0.13
CA GLY A 229 -7.27 -0.81 1.58
C GLY A 229 -7.53 0.54 2.23
N PHE A 230 -7.10 1.64 1.60
CA PHE A 230 -7.15 2.95 2.23
C PHE A 230 -7.93 4.01 1.43
N ASN A 231 -8.17 3.82 0.13
CA ASN A 231 -8.98 4.73 -0.68
C ASN A 231 -10.46 4.72 -0.26
N GLU A 232 -11.07 5.91 -0.14
CA GLU A 232 -12.44 6.12 0.35
C GLU A 232 -13.50 5.44 -0.53
N ASN A 233 -13.22 5.23 -1.82
CA ASN A 233 -14.13 4.57 -2.77
C ASN A 233 -14.17 3.05 -2.59
N TYR A 234 -13.09 2.44 -2.08
CA TYR A 234 -12.89 0.99 -2.17
C TYR A 234 -12.73 0.29 -0.80
N THR A 235 -12.22 1.00 0.21
CA THR A 235 -11.84 0.42 1.52
C THR A 235 -12.97 -0.34 2.21
N ALA A 236 -14.20 0.17 2.14
CA ALA A 236 -15.37 -0.45 2.76
C ALA A 236 -15.66 -1.87 2.24
N ARG A 237 -15.27 -2.18 0.99
CA ARG A 237 -15.44 -3.50 0.37
C ARG A 237 -14.19 -4.37 0.48
N PHE A 238 -13.02 -3.78 0.67
CA PHE A 238 -11.75 -4.51 0.59
C PHE A 238 -11.54 -5.44 1.78
N LYS A 239 -11.84 -4.98 3.00
CA LYS A 239 -11.76 -5.84 4.20
C LYS A 239 -12.74 -7.03 4.13
N PRO A 240 -14.04 -6.86 3.81
CA PRO A 240 -14.95 -7.97 3.59
C PRO A 240 -14.48 -8.94 2.51
N LEU A 241 -13.97 -8.43 1.37
CA LEU A 241 -13.39 -9.25 0.32
C LEU A 241 -12.23 -10.10 0.88
N GLY A 242 -11.28 -9.48 1.57
CA GLY A 242 -10.13 -10.17 2.15
C GLY A 242 -10.50 -11.30 3.11
N LEU A 243 -11.46 -11.04 4.01
CA LEU A 243 -11.97 -12.07 4.92
C LEU A 243 -12.63 -13.24 4.17
N ALA A 244 -13.40 -12.95 3.12
CA ALA A 244 -14.05 -13.98 2.31
C ALA A 244 -13.04 -14.78 1.47
N LEU A 245 -11.99 -14.12 0.95
CA LEU A 245 -10.88 -14.77 0.23
C LEU A 245 -10.10 -15.72 1.14
N MET A 246 -9.72 -15.28 2.35
CA MET A 246 -9.04 -16.14 3.32
C MET A 246 -9.93 -17.25 3.87
N ALA A 247 -11.26 -17.05 3.87
CA ALA A 247 -12.22 -18.10 4.20
C ALA A 247 -12.48 -19.07 3.03
N GLU A 248 -11.81 -18.87 1.88
CA GLU A 248 -11.98 -19.66 0.66
C GLU A 248 -13.45 -19.74 0.21
N GLN A 249 -14.19 -18.64 0.41
CA GLN A 249 -15.61 -18.57 0.09
C GLN A 249 -15.83 -18.71 -1.43
N GLN A 250 -16.62 -19.70 -1.80
CA GLN A 250 -16.89 -20.03 -3.21
C GLN A 250 -17.53 -18.84 -3.95
N GLY A 251 -17.06 -18.61 -5.18
CA GLY A 251 -17.56 -17.54 -6.06
C GLY A 251 -17.11 -16.13 -5.68
N VAL A 252 -16.39 -15.93 -4.57
CA VAL A 252 -15.84 -14.63 -4.21
C VAL A 252 -14.48 -14.43 -4.88
N THR A 253 -14.39 -13.39 -5.70
CA THR A 253 -13.17 -12.97 -6.40
C THR A 253 -13.06 -11.44 -6.41
N PHE A 254 -11.91 -10.93 -6.85
CA PHE A 254 -11.75 -9.50 -7.15
C PHE A 254 -12.85 -9.00 -8.11
N TRP A 255 -13.05 -9.70 -9.22
CA TRP A 255 -13.97 -9.30 -10.29
C TRP A 255 -15.43 -9.29 -9.87
N THR A 256 -15.84 -10.19 -8.98
CA THR A 256 -17.22 -10.18 -8.46
C THR A 256 -17.51 -9.00 -7.52
N VAL A 257 -16.47 -8.42 -6.90
CA VAL A 257 -16.63 -7.27 -5.97
C VAL A 257 -16.38 -5.93 -6.66
N TYR A 258 -15.40 -5.88 -7.57
CA TYR A 258 -14.89 -4.65 -8.15
C TYR A 258 -15.01 -4.57 -9.68
N GLY A 259 -15.51 -5.61 -10.36
CA GLY A 259 -15.55 -5.63 -11.83
C GLY A 259 -16.31 -4.47 -12.46
N THR A 260 -17.38 -3.98 -11.83
CA THR A 260 -18.14 -2.82 -12.32
C THR A 260 -17.43 -1.48 -12.10
N MET A 261 -16.33 -1.46 -11.32
CA MET A 261 -15.53 -0.29 -10.99
C MET A 261 -14.09 -0.42 -11.51
N ALA A 262 -13.81 -1.40 -12.37
CA ALA A 262 -12.44 -1.72 -12.78
C ALA A 262 -11.75 -0.53 -13.45
N ALA A 263 -12.46 0.19 -14.33
CA ALA A 263 -11.91 1.39 -15.00
C ALA A 263 -11.62 2.53 -14.01
N GLU A 264 -12.47 2.72 -12.99
CA GLU A 264 -12.23 3.69 -11.92
C GLU A 264 -10.97 3.32 -11.12
N ILE A 265 -10.83 2.05 -10.74
CA ILE A 265 -9.67 1.54 -10.00
C ILE A 265 -8.40 1.68 -10.85
N GLU A 266 -8.45 1.35 -12.14
CA GLU A 266 -7.31 1.51 -13.06
C GLU A 266 -6.88 2.98 -13.18
N PHE A 267 -7.85 3.90 -13.28
CA PHE A 267 -7.56 5.32 -13.29
C PHE A 267 -6.90 5.79 -11.98
N GLU A 268 -7.52 5.49 -10.83
CA GLU A 268 -6.99 5.92 -9.53
C GLU A 268 -5.66 5.23 -9.20
N HIS A 269 -5.44 3.98 -9.65
CA HIS A 269 -4.17 3.27 -9.51
C HIS A 269 -3.07 3.92 -10.35
N ARG A 270 -3.33 4.27 -11.61
CA ARG A 270 -2.36 5.04 -12.42
C ARG A 270 -2.04 6.38 -11.77
N LEU A 271 -3.06 7.12 -11.32
CA LEU A 271 -2.86 8.41 -10.66
C LEU A 271 -2.03 8.25 -9.37
N PHE A 272 -2.29 7.21 -8.58
CA PHE A 272 -1.52 6.88 -7.39
C PHE A 272 -0.05 6.59 -7.74
N LEU A 273 0.21 5.75 -8.74
CA LEU A 273 1.56 5.38 -9.16
C LEU A 273 2.35 6.59 -9.69
N GLN A 274 1.73 7.44 -10.51
CA GLN A 274 2.37 8.64 -11.05
C GLN A 274 2.84 9.59 -9.94
N ASN A 275 2.05 9.71 -8.89
CA ASN A 275 2.27 10.65 -7.79
C ASN A 275 2.85 9.98 -6.54
N LEU A 276 3.31 8.74 -6.66
CA LEU A 276 3.81 7.94 -5.55
C LEU A 276 5.05 8.58 -4.94
N GLU A 277 5.04 8.77 -3.62
CA GLU A 277 6.17 9.23 -2.82
C GLU A 277 5.94 8.93 -1.33
N PRO A 278 6.98 8.96 -0.48
CA PRO A 278 6.83 8.79 0.95
C PRO A 278 5.81 9.80 1.52
N GLY A 279 4.94 9.34 2.42
CA GLY A 279 3.89 10.17 2.98
C GLY A 279 2.58 10.22 2.19
N TYR A 280 2.56 9.79 0.91
CA TYR A 280 1.35 9.86 0.06
C TYR A 280 0.16 9.16 0.71
N ARG A 281 -1.01 9.83 0.72
CA ARG A 281 -2.26 9.35 1.33
C ARG A 281 -3.35 9.15 0.27
N VAL A 282 -3.66 7.90 -0.06
CA VAL A 282 -4.72 7.55 -1.04
C VAL A 282 -6.12 7.95 -0.58
N ASP A 283 -6.36 8.07 0.74
CA ASP A 283 -7.64 8.57 1.26
C ASP A 283 -7.82 10.07 1.05
N LEU A 284 -6.73 10.84 1.05
CA LEU A 284 -6.76 12.27 0.73
C LEU A 284 -6.82 12.54 -0.78
N CYS A 285 -6.50 11.54 -1.59
CA CYS A 285 -6.45 11.62 -3.05
C CYS A 285 -7.53 10.77 -3.75
N SER A 286 -8.52 10.28 -3.01
CA SER A 286 -9.62 9.49 -3.59
C SER A 286 -10.40 10.34 -4.58
N TRP A 287 -10.61 9.82 -5.78
CA TRP A 287 -11.29 10.56 -6.84
C TRP A 287 -12.80 10.67 -6.56
N ASP A 288 -13.39 11.84 -6.79
CA ASP A 288 -14.83 12.03 -6.58
C ASP A 288 -15.64 11.57 -7.80
N TRP A 289 -16.04 10.30 -7.81
CA TRP A 289 -16.93 9.73 -8.82
C TRP A 289 -18.42 10.11 -8.65
N LYS A 290 -18.78 10.74 -7.53
CA LYS A 290 -20.19 11.01 -7.16
C LYS A 290 -20.65 12.38 -7.62
N THR A 291 -19.74 13.35 -7.69
CA THR A 291 -20.07 14.69 -8.14
C THR A 291 -20.47 14.71 -9.61
N LYS A 292 -21.70 15.12 -9.88
CA LYS A 292 -22.22 15.25 -11.24
C LYS A 292 -21.74 16.57 -11.86
N PRO A 293 -21.11 16.55 -13.04
CA PRO A 293 -20.71 17.76 -13.74
C PRO A 293 -21.94 18.51 -14.30
N GLN A 294 -21.78 19.80 -14.49
CA GLN A 294 -22.82 20.74 -14.87
C GLN A 294 -22.23 21.79 -15.82
N ARG A 295 -22.87 21.95 -16.98
CA ARG A 295 -22.59 23.09 -17.86
C ARG A 295 -23.14 24.37 -17.27
N VAL A 296 -22.36 25.43 -17.31
CA VAL A 296 -22.80 26.77 -16.91
C VAL A 296 -23.61 27.38 -18.04
N ARG A 297 -24.79 27.91 -17.75
CA ARG A 297 -25.64 28.60 -18.72
C ARG A 297 -26.13 29.93 -18.14
N GLY A 298 -26.14 30.97 -18.98
CA GLY A 298 -26.60 32.30 -18.59
C GLY A 298 -25.82 32.87 -17.40
N SER A 299 -26.53 33.37 -16.38
CA SER A 299 -25.94 33.99 -15.18
C SER A 299 -25.64 33.01 -14.04
N ARG A 300 -25.76 31.69 -14.27
CA ARG A 300 -25.54 30.69 -13.21
C ARG A 300 -24.08 30.73 -12.72
N VAL A 301 -23.92 30.64 -11.40
CA VAL A 301 -22.63 30.49 -10.73
C VAL A 301 -22.56 29.09 -10.11
N LEU A 302 -21.50 28.35 -10.40
CA LEU A 302 -21.16 27.11 -9.70
C LEU A 302 -20.23 27.45 -8.54
N VAL A 303 -20.41 26.80 -7.40
CA VAL A 303 -19.60 27.01 -6.19
C VAL A 303 -19.15 25.66 -5.67
N SER A 304 -17.85 25.54 -5.40
CA SER A 304 -17.22 24.36 -4.81
C SER A 304 -16.29 24.77 -3.68
N LYS A 305 -16.23 23.94 -2.63
CA LYS A 305 -15.20 24.02 -1.59
C LYS A 305 -14.00 23.18 -2.03
N VAL A 306 -12.81 23.73 -1.90
CA VAL A 306 -11.53 23.06 -2.21
C VAL A 306 -10.75 22.95 -0.91
N GLU A 307 -10.61 21.74 -0.38
CA GLU A 307 -9.86 21.48 0.84
C GLU A 307 -8.37 21.39 0.51
N ALA A 308 -7.54 22.10 1.27
CA ALA A 308 -6.10 22.15 1.01
C ALA A 308 -5.39 20.80 1.26
N ALA A 309 -5.95 19.99 2.15
CA ALA A 309 -5.41 18.67 2.51
C ALA A 309 -5.83 17.55 1.56
N ARG A 310 -6.40 17.88 0.39
CA ARG A 310 -6.88 16.89 -0.59
C ARG A 310 -6.20 17.05 -1.93
N GLY A 311 -6.15 15.95 -2.67
CA GLY A 311 -5.72 15.91 -4.07
C GLY A 311 -6.72 16.60 -5.01
N TRP A 312 -6.87 16.08 -6.22
CA TRP A 312 -7.82 16.58 -7.20
C TRP A 312 -9.27 16.48 -6.70
N GLN A 313 -10.01 17.58 -6.77
CA GLN A 313 -11.38 17.72 -6.26
C GLN A 313 -12.32 18.26 -7.34
N ALA A 314 -13.51 17.66 -7.46
CA ALA A 314 -14.48 18.01 -8.47
C ALA A 314 -15.09 19.41 -8.25
N THR A 315 -15.11 20.24 -9.29
CA THR A 315 -15.69 21.60 -9.21
C THR A 315 -17.15 21.69 -9.65
N ARG A 316 -17.74 20.57 -10.09
CA ARG A 316 -19.02 20.48 -10.82
C ARG A 316 -19.03 21.17 -12.19
N LEU A 317 -17.99 21.89 -12.60
CA LEU A 317 -17.97 22.52 -13.92
C LEU A 317 -17.70 21.46 -14.99
N GLU A 318 -18.61 21.35 -15.95
CA GLU A 318 -18.36 20.71 -17.25
C GLU A 318 -17.94 21.83 -18.22
N ALA A 319 -16.65 21.90 -18.53
CA ALA A 319 -16.11 22.85 -19.47
C ALA A 319 -16.36 22.39 -20.90
N GLN A 320 -16.72 23.33 -21.77
CA GLN A 320 -16.90 23.12 -23.20
C GLN A 320 -15.82 23.87 -23.97
N GLN A 321 -15.13 23.18 -24.87
CA GLN A 321 -14.05 23.72 -25.66
C GLN A 321 -14.45 25.04 -26.34
N GLY A 322 -13.59 26.05 -26.20
CA GLY A 322 -13.80 27.39 -26.75
C GLY A 322 -14.65 28.32 -25.87
N GLU A 323 -15.38 27.81 -24.87
CA GLU A 323 -16.06 28.67 -23.91
C GLU A 323 -15.07 29.29 -22.93
N THR A 324 -15.33 30.54 -22.52
CA THR A 324 -14.53 31.24 -21.52
C THR A 324 -15.28 31.30 -20.21
N TYR A 325 -14.62 30.91 -19.12
CA TYR A 325 -15.17 30.92 -17.77
C TYR A 325 -14.44 31.94 -16.92
N ALA A 326 -15.21 32.78 -16.23
CA ALA A 326 -14.69 33.63 -15.17
C ALA A 326 -14.75 32.89 -13.83
N TYR A 327 -13.73 33.07 -13.00
CA TYR A 327 -13.62 32.41 -11.71
C TYR A 327 -13.15 33.35 -10.60
N THR A 328 -13.55 33.03 -9.37
CA THR A 328 -13.00 33.61 -8.14
C THR A 328 -12.76 32.51 -7.11
N ALA A 329 -11.62 32.56 -6.43
CA ALA A 329 -11.20 31.63 -5.39
C ALA A 329 -10.91 32.43 -4.11
N GLU A 330 -11.80 32.28 -3.12
CA GLU A 330 -11.76 33.04 -1.87
C GLU A 330 -11.45 32.12 -0.69
N GLY A 331 -10.59 32.53 0.22
CA GLY A 331 -10.23 31.77 1.40
C GLY A 331 -8.72 31.73 1.62
N THR A 332 -8.31 31.09 2.71
CA THR A 332 -6.90 30.91 3.04
C THR A 332 -6.65 29.51 3.58
N TRP A 333 -5.41 29.07 3.43
CA TRP A 333 -4.96 27.77 3.90
C TRP A 333 -3.45 27.80 4.21
N THR A 334 -2.93 26.80 4.91
CA THR A 334 -1.52 26.70 5.31
C THR A 334 -0.93 25.36 4.90
N LEU A 335 0.38 25.37 4.58
CA LEU A 335 1.17 24.19 4.19
C LEU A 335 1.46 23.26 5.36
N GLU A 336 1.56 23.83 6.55
CA GLU A 336 1.84 23.13 7.79
C GLU A 336 1.20 23.90 8.94
N LYS A 337 1.29 23.34 10.14
CA LYS A 337 0.79 23.99 11.34
C LYS A 337 1.58 25.29 11.59
N ASP A 338 0.85 26.37 11.87
CA ASP A 338 1.39 27.70 12.21
C ASP A 338 2.17 28.41 11.07
N ALA A 339 2.14 27.87 9.84
CA ALA A 339 2.69 28.55 8.67
C ALA A 339 1.88 29.78 8.26
N LYS A 340 2.51 30.65 7.46
CA LYS A 340 1.85 31.82 6.88
C LYS A 340 0.68 31.39 5.98
N PRO A 341 -0.53 31.93 6.17
CA PRO A 341 -1.66 31.62 5.30
C PRO A 341 -1.42 32.06 3.85
N LEU A 342 -1.82 31.21 2.92
CA LEU A 342 -1.77 31.41 1.46
C LEU A 342 -3.19 31.58 0.90
N SER A 343 -3.32 32.42 -0.13
CA SER A 343 -4.52 32.47 -0.99
C SER A 343 -4.37 31.49 -2.16
N ALA A 344 -5.32 31.49 -3.09
CA ALA A 344 -5.20 30.74 -4.34
C ALA A 344 -4.03 31.21 -5.24
N ASP A 345 -3.43 32.39 -4.98
CA ASP A 345 -2.27 32.89 -5.75
C ASP A 345 -0.97 32.13 -5.42
N GLY A 346 -0.93 31.47 -4.25
CA GLY A 346 0.26 30.84 -3.70
C GLY A 346 1.28 31.85 -3.17
N ASP A 347 2.50 31.36 -2.91
CA ASP A 347 3.66 32.17 -2.57
C ASP A 347 4.47 32.60 -3.81
N GLU A 348 5.59 33.29 -3.58
CA GLU A 348 6.49 33.79 -4.64
C GLU A 348 7.14 32.66 -5.46
N SER A 349 7.25 31.44 -4.90
CA SER A 349 7.75 30.25 -5.60
C SER A 349 6.64 29.54 -6.40
N GLY A 350 5.40 30.01 -6.30
CA GLY A 350 4.22 29.37 -6.87
C GLY A 350 3.71 28.19 -6.05
N LYS A 351 4.30 27.91 -4.87
CA LYS A 351 3.82 26.89 -3.94
C LYS A 351 2.49 27.36 -3.35
N GLY A 352 1.56 26.43 -3.20
CA GLY A 352 0.22 26.72 -2.72
C GLY A 352 -0.74 27.40 -3.70
N ARG A 353 -0.34 27.57 -4.97
CA ARG A 353 -1.25 28.06 -6.01
C ARG A 353 -2.37 27.06 -6.31
N LEU A 354 -3.56 27.54 -6.70
CA LEU A 354 -4.65 26.70 -7.14
C LEU A 354 -4.36 26.16 -8.55
N LEU A 355 -4.46 24.85 -8.74
CA LEU A 355 -4.31 24.18 -10.04
C LEU A 355 -5.62 23.61 -10.51
N ALA A 356 -5.77 23.50 -11.82
CA ALA A 356 -6.90 22.87 -12.48
C ALA A 356 -6.44 21.87 -13.55
N VAL A 357 -7.26 20.85 -13.79
CA VAL A 357 -7.14 19.90 -14.90
C VAL A 357 -8.51 19.65 -15.51
N TYR A 358 -8.53 19.30 -16.79
CA TYR A 358 -9.69 18.68 -17.43
C TYR A 358 -9.63 17.17 -17.18
N PHE A 359 -10.76 16.60 -16.80
CA PHE A 359 -10.98 15.17 -16.75
C PHE A 359 -12.02 14.77 -17.79
N ASP A 360 -11.64 13.89 -18.71
CA ASP A 360 -12.53 13.26 -19.69
C ASP A 360 -12.07 11.84 -19.95
N ASP A 361 -13.02 10.90 -20.04
CA ASP A 361 -12.79 9.46 -20.28
C ASP A 361 -11.52 8.88 -19.63
N TYR A 362 -11.45 8.96 -18.29
CA TYR A 362 -10.32 8.44 -17.51
C TYR A 362 -8.94 9.01 -17.89
N SER A 363 -8.92 10.23 -18.43
CA SER A 363 -7.71 10.95 -18.83
C SER A 363 -7.69 12.35 -18.22
N LEU A 364 -6.50 12.80 -17.83
CA LEU A 364 -6.27 14.15 -17.33
C LEU A 364 -5.48 14.96 -18.34
N SER A 365 -5.83 16.23 -18.48
CA SER A 365 -4.97 17.19 -19.17
C SER A 365 -3.70 17.50 -18.36
N GLU A 366 -2.76 18.20 -18.99
CA GLU A 366 -1.73 18.91 -18.24
C GLU A 366 -2.37 19.92 -17.26
N PRO A 367 -1.83 20.06 -16.03
CA PRO A 367 -2.30 21.05 -15.09
C PRO A 367 -2.09 22.47 -15.59
N PHE A 368 -3.07 23.33 -15.36
CA PHE A 368 -2.96 24.78 -15.55
C PHE A 368 -3.28 25.53 -14.26
N GLU A 369 -2.77 26.74 -14.15
CA GLU A 369 -2.86 27.53 -12.93
C GLU A 369 -4.14 28.39 -12.90
N LEU A 370 -4.74 28.47 -11.72
CA LEU A 370 -5.78 29.42 -11.37
C LEU A 370 -5.25 30.36 -10.27
N ALA A 371 -5.48 31.66 -10.43
CA ALA A 371 -5.16 32.65 -9.40
C ALA A 371 -6.33 32.82 -8.41
N ALA A 372 -6.31 33.85 -7.56
CA ALA A 372 -7.47 34.24 -6.75
C ALA A 372 -8.69 34.66 -7.58
N GLN A 373 -8.47 35.18 -8.79
CA GLN A 373 -9.54 35.50 -9.73
C GLN A 373 -9.00 35.60 -11.15
N GLY A 374 -9.84 35.35 -12.13
CA GLY A 374 -9.46 35.49 -13.53
C GLY A 374 -10.47 34.91 -14.50
N THR A 375 -10.02 34.69 -15.72
CA THR A 375 -10.75 33.95 -16.75
C THR A 375 -9.84 32.89 -17.37
N PHE A 376 -10.42 31.82 -17.89
CA PHE A 376 -9.73 30.88 -18.77
C PHE A 376 -10.66 30.46 -19.90
N THR A 377 -10.10 30.22 -21.09
CA THR A 377 -10.82 29.63 -22.22
C THR A 377 -10.53 28.14 -22.25
N ALA A 378 -11.58 27.32 -22.28
CA ALA A 378 -11.44 25.88 -22.27
C ALA A 378 -10.76 25.37 -23.54
N THR A 379 -9.63 24.68 -23.41
CA THR A 379 -8.86 24.15 -24.54
C THR A 379 -9.40 22.82 -25.06
N GLN A 380 -10.21 22.14 -24.24
CA GLN A 380 -10.87 20.87 -24.53
C GLN A 380 -12.16 20.75 -23.73
N ASP A 381 -13.02 19.80 -24.10
CA ASP A 381 -14.16 19.40 -23.29
C ASP A 381 -13.68 18.64 -22.04
N GLY A 382 -14.45 18.70 -20.96
CA GLY A 382 -14.22 17.85 -19.79
C GLY A 382 -14.67 18.45 -18.46
N GLN A 383 -14.63 17.63 -17.42
CA GLN A 383 -14.93 18.07 -16.05
C GLN A 383 -13.72 18.78 -15.46
N ILE A 384 -13.93 19.91 -14.78
CA ILE A 384 -12.83 20.61 -14.11
C ILE A 384 -12.63 20.04 -12.70
N PHE A 385 -11.42 19.56 -12.46
CA PHE A 385 -10.93 19.20 -11.13
C PHE A 385 -9.85 20.17 -10.71
N VAL A 386 -9.78 20.46 -9.40
CA VAL A 386 -8.82 21.42 -8.85
C VAL A 386 -8.11 20.87 -7.63
N ARG A 387 -6.94 21.41 -7.34
CA ARG A 387 -6.23 21.17 -6.08
C ARG A 387 -5.35 22.33 -5.70
N CYS A 388 -5.05 22.44 -4.41
CA CYS A 388 -3.94 23.27 -3.95
C CYS A 388 -2.59 22.62 -4.31
N ARG A 389 -1.66 23.38 -4.90
CA ARG A 389 -0.32 22.90 -5.26
C ARG A 389 0.49 22.64 -3.99
N GLU A 390 0.84 21.38 -3.78
CA GLU A 390 1.73 20.90 -2.72
C GLU A 390 2.35 19.57 -3.16
N ASP A 391 3.43 19.15 -2.49
CA ASP A 391 3.91 17.78 -2.61
C ASP A 391 2.83 16.80 -2.14
N TRP A 392 2.69 15.67 -2.84
CA TRP A 392 1.61 14.72 -2.57
C TRP A 392 1.77 13.99 -1.23
N GLY A 393 3.01 13.83 -0.76
CA GLY A 393 3.37 13.24 0.52
C GLY A 393 3.07 14.14 1.72
N SER A 394 2.86 15.44 1.48
CA SER A 394 2.68 16.46 2.52
C SER A 394 1.24 16.96 2.62
N LEU A 395 0.30 16.42 1.83
CA LEU A 395 -1.11 16.86 1.85
C LEU A 395 -1.74 16.80 3.25
N ALA A 396 -1.35 15.82 4.06
CA ALA A 396 -1.90 15.64 5.41
C ALA A 396 -1.53 16.77 6.39
N ASP A 397 -0.49 17.54 6.09
CA ASP A 397 -0.02 18.66 6.92
C ASP A 397 -0.79 19.96 6.64
N ASN A 398 -1.47 20.02 5.49
CA ASN A 398 -2.20 21.19 5.06
C ASN A 398 -3.48 21.41 5.90
N SER A 399 -3.87 22.67 6.08
CA SER A 399 -5.12 23.03 6.75
C SER A 399 -5.79 24.24 6.10
N GLY A 400 -7.12 24.28 6.12
CA GLY A 400 -7.92 25.33 5.50
C GLY A 400 -8.54 24.92 4.17
N ALA A 401 -9.22 25.87 3.53
CA ALA A 401 -9.97 25.64 2.31
C ALA A 401 -10.20 26.92 1.52
N LEU A 402 -10.47 26.74 0.22
CA LEU A 402 -10.90 27.79 -0.70
C LEU A 402 -12.35 27.56 -1.11
N SER A 403 -13.07 28.65 -1.38
CA SER A 403 -14.39 28.68 -2.02
C SER A 403 -14.19 29.15 -3.45
N LEU A 404 -14.34 28.22 -4.39
CA LEU A 404 -14.14 28.45 -5.81
C LEU A 404 -15.48 28.62 -6.52
N LYS A 405 -15.61 29.72 -7.26
CA LYS A 405 -16.80 30.08 -8.01
C LYS A 405 -16.47 30.10 -9.50
N PHE A 406 -17.33 29.52 -10.34
CA PHE A 406 -17.24 29.62 -11.80
C PHE A 406 -18.52 30.19 -12.39
N LYS A 407 -18.39 31.02 -13.42
CA LYS A 407 -19.49 31.49 -14.26
C LYS A 407 -19.01 31.61 -15.71
N LEU A 408 -19.95 31.62 -16.66
CA LEU A 408 -19.61 31.90 -18.06
C LEU A 408 -19.15 33.36 -18.16
N SER A 409 -18.02 33.60 -18.83
CA SER A 409 -17.57 34.95 -19.17
C SER A 409 -18.37 35.42 -20.38
N GLN A 410 -19.10 36.52 -20.22
CA GLN A 410 -19.81 37.16 -21.31
C GLN A 410 -18.88 38.04 -22.14
#